data_AF-A0A5P9PXW0-F1
#
_entry.id   AF-A0A5P9PXW0-F1
#
_cell.length_a   1.000
_cell.length_b   1.000
_cell.length_c   1.000
_cell.angle_alpha   90.00
_cell.angle_beta   90.00
_cell.angle_gamma   90.00
#
_symmetry.space_group_name_H-M   'P 1'
#
loop_
_entity.id
_entity.type
_entity.pdbx_description
1 polymer ?
#
loop_
_entity_poly.entity_id
_entity_poly.type
_entity_poly.pdbx_seq_one_letter_code
_entity_poly.pdbx_strand_id
1 'polypeptide(L)'
;MAWRVANALDKLLAQLDALAPNRNRASDGSIGDTSHQNRDSDHNPWYGPGIVTARDFTHDPGGGLDCHWLAARLVEVRDWRIKYIVWDRRIVDSRTSPWQWRSYHGENPHTSHLHLSVLPNPSCDDVTPWDLGVAAVFDSEEHSVELTPGTFVSKTLVCPSVAADLVISLGFVTFTVHHIKFFGPTPETGAAELASYGEQFVDPARPYVTPAPAGAVTAEILYTLAPGTPQHTAVAAFRAR
;
A
#
# COMPACT_ATOMS: atom_id res chain seq x y z
N MET A 1 -16.40 -30.12 -10.61
CA MET A 1 -15.58 -29.11 -11.31
C MET A 1 -14.90 -28.28 -10.25
N ALA A 2 -13.58 -28.04 -10.37
CA ALA A 2 -12.84 -27.20 -9.43
C ALA A 2 -13.14 -25.73 -9.75
N TRP A 3 -13.59 -24.96 -8.75
CA TRP A 3 -13.76 -23.52 -8.86
C TRP A 3 -12.64 -22.81 -8.10
N ARG A 4 -12.45 -21.52 -8.40
CA ARG A 4 -11.58 -20.63 -7.61
C ARG A 4 -12.13 -19.20 -7.61
N VAL A 5 -11.63 -18.39 -6.69
CA VAL A 5 -11.85 -16.94 -6.73
C VAL A 5 -10.91 -16.31 -7.76
N ALA A 6 -11.32 -15.18 -8.32
CA ALA A 6 -10.48 -14.32 -9.12
C ALA A 6 -9.21 -13.90 -8.37
N ASN A 7 -8.03 -14.05 -8.97
CA ASN A 7 -6.76 -13.82 -8.25
C ASN A 7 -6.60 -12.36 -7.78
N ALA A 8 -7.22 -11.39 -8.46
CA ALA A 8 -7.23 -10.00 -8.03
C ALA A 8 -7.92 -9.85 -6.66
N LEU A 9 -9.02 -10.56 -6.41
CA LEU A 9 -9.74 -10.50 -5.13
C LEU A 9 -8.95 -11.19 -4.01
N ASP A 10 -8.26 -12.29 -4.30
CA ASP A 10 -7.36 -12.95 -3.35
C ASP A 10 -6.16 -12.07 -3.01
N LYS A 11 -5.65 -11.32 -3.99
CA LYS A 11 -4.59 -10.31 -3.75
C LYS A 11 -5.06 -9.21 -2.81
N LEU A 12 -6.28 -8.70 -2.99
CA LEU A 12 -6.87 -7.70 -2.09
C LEU A 12 -7.03 -8.27 -0.68
N LEU A 13 -7.57 -9.50 -0.55
CA LEU A 13 -7.73 -10.16 0.74
C LEU A 13 -6.40 -10.24 1.50
N ALA A 14 -5.33 -10.68 0.83
CA ALA A 14 -4.01 -10.76 1.41
C ALA A 14 -3.46 -9.39 1.86
N GLN A 15 -3.69 -8.32 1.07
CA GLN A 15 -3.30 -6.96 1.47
C GLN A 15 -4.07 -6.46 2.70
N LEU A 16 -5.37 -6.76 2.78
CA LEU A 16 -6.20 -6.39 3.93
C LEU A 16 -5.86 -7.21 5.18
N ASP A 17 -5.52 -8.49 5.02
CA ASP A 17 -5.02 -9.32 6.12
C ASP A 17 -3.66 -8.84 6.64
N ALA A 18 -2.78 -8.34 5.78
CA ALA A 18 -1.52 -7.73 6.19
C ALA A 18 -1.75 -6.38 6.93
N LEU A 19 -2.71 -5.59 6.47
CA LEU A 19 -3.05 -4.30 7.09
C LEU A 19 -3.75 -4.47 8.45
N ALA A 20 -4.61 -5.48 8.57
CA ALA A 20 -5.46 -5.73 9.73
C ALA A 20 -5.38 -7.21 10.14
N PRO A 21 -4.23 -7.69 10.67
CA PRO A 21 -3.99 -9.12 10.91
C PRO A 21 -5.00 -9.74 11.88
N ASN A 22 -5.44 -8.95 12.86
CA ASN A 22 -6.36 -9.38 13.92
C ASN A 22 -7.84 -9.14 13.58
N ARG A 23 -8.17 -8.73 12.34
CA ARG A 23 -9.56 -8.50 11.95
C ARG A 23 -10.39 -9.78 12.03
N ASN A 24 -11.65 -9.58 12.36
CA ASN A 24 -12.70 -10.57 12.20
C ASN A 24 -12.87 -10.93 10.71
N ARG A 25 -13.17 -12.21 10.45
CA ARG A 25 -13.38 -12.80 9.13
C ARG A 25 -14.74 -13.49 9.01
N ALA A 26 -15.62 -13.33 10.01
CA ALA A 26 -16.88 -14.07 10.10
C ALA A 26 -17.86 -13.83 8.93
N SER A 27 -17.70 -12.72 8.20
CA SER A 27 -18.48 -12.40 7.00
C SER A 27 -17.63 -12.36 5.73
N ASP A 28 -16.40 -12.91 5.76
CA ASP A 28 -15.63 -13.07 4.53
C ASP A 28 -16.29 -14.17 3.68
N GLY A 29 -16.65 -13.82 2.45
CA GLY A 29 -17.41 -14.66 1.54
C GLY A 29 -16.70 -14.82 0.21
N SER A 30 -16.71 -16.02 -0.36
CA SER A 30 -16.01 -16.32 -1.63
C SER A 30 -16.79 -17.20 -2.60
N ILE A 31 -17.83 -17.88 -2.15
CA ILE A 31 -18.71 -18.67 -3.00
C ILE A 31 -20.12 -18.65 -2.41
N GLY A 32 -21.12 -18.55 -3.27
CA GLY A 32 -22.51 -18.70 -2.88
C GLY A 32 -22.77 -20.09 -2.33
N ASP A 33 -23.55 -20.18 -1.25
CA ASP A 33 -24.06 -21.46 -0.77
C ASP A 33 -24.91 -22.16 -1.86
N THR A 34 -25.24 -23.43 -1.64
CA THR A 34 -26.04 -24.22 -2.60
C THR A 34 -27.41 -23.60 -2.91
N SER A 35 -27.95 -22.72 -2.05
CA SER A 35 -29.20 -21.98 -2.30
C SER A 35 -28.98 -20.76 -3.21
N HIS A 36 -27.80 -20.12 -3.15
CA HIS A 36 -27.36 -19.03 -4.01
C HIS A 36 -26.92 -19.50 -5.42
N GLN A 37 -26.58 -20.77 -5.59
CA GLN A 37 -26.17 -21.35 -6.88
C GLN A 37 -27.28 -21.37 -7.95
N ASN A 38 -28.55 -21.25 -7.54
CA ASN A 38 -29.68 -21.20 -8.47
C ASN A 38 -30.00 -19.77 -8.98
N ARG A 39 -29.19 -18.76 -8.63
CA ARG A 39 -29.37 -17.35 -9.02
C ARG A 39 -28.20 -16.86 -9.87
N ASP A 40 -28.42 -15.85 -10.71
CA ASP A 40 -27.32 -15.14 -11.38
C ASP A 40 -26.58 -14.28 -10.34
N SER A 41 -25.41 -14.75 -9.91
CA SER A 41 -24.59 -14.09 -8.89
C SER A 41 -23.10 -14.18 -9.23
N ASP A 42 -22.37 -13.09 -8.99
CA ASP A 42 -20.91 -13.07 -9.13
C ASP A 42 -20.19 -13.92 -8.07
N HIS A 43 -20.91 -14.37 -7.02
CA HIS A 43 -20.46 -15.36 -6.05
C HIS A 43 -20.57 -16.82 -6.56
N ASN A 44 -21.10 -17.04 -7.77
CA ASN A 44 -21.13 -18.37 -8.39
C ASN A 44 -19.90 -18.57 -9.29
N PRO A 45 -19.43 -19.82 -9.49
CA PRO A 45 -18.34 -20.11 -10.40
C PRO A 45 -18.83 -20.06 -11.86
N TRP A 46 -18.92 -18.85 -12.40
CA TRP A 46 -19.64 -18.59 -13.65
C TRP A 46 -18.73 -18.14 -14.80
N TYR A 47 -17.58 -17.52 -14.49
CA TYR A 47 -16.67 -17.00 -15.51
C TYR A 47 -15.59 -18.03 -15.87
N GLY A 48 -15.36 -18.27 -17.17
CA GLY A 48 -14.27 -19.13 -17.64
C GLY A 48 -14.32 -20.56 -17.06
N PRO A 49 -13.19 -21.11 -16.56
CA PRO A 49 -13.12 -22.48 -16.03
C PRO A 49 -13.81 -22.70 -14.66
N GLY A 50 -14.68 -21.78 -14.23
CA GLY A 50 -15.33 -21.81 -12.91
C GLY A 50 -14.76 -20.78 -11.94
N ILE A 51 -14.54 -19.55 -12.39
CA ILE A 51 -14.03 -18.43 -11.60
C ILE A 51 -15.20 -17.69 -10.95
N VAL A 52 -15.08 -17.46 -9.65
CA VAL A 52 -15.95 -16.59 -8.86
C VAL A 52 -15.38 -15.17 -8.89
N THR A 53 -16.19 -14.20 -9.31
CA THR A 53 -15.77 -12.81 -9.54
C THR A 53 -16.27 -11.84 -8.46
N ALA A 54 -16.72 -12.36 -7.32
CA ALA A 54 -17.07 -11.59 -6.14
C ALA A 54 -16.39 -12.12 -4.88
N ARG A 55 -16.18 -11.21 -3.92
CA ARG A 55 -15.69 -11.50 -2.58
C ARG A 55 -16.30 -10.52 -1.60
N ASP A 56 -16.65 -11.03 -0.42
CA ASP A 56 -17.10 -10.22 0.70
C ASP A 56 -15.95 -10.04 1.70
N PHE A 57 -15.82 -8.85 2.26
CA PHE A 57 -14.83 -8.50 3.27
C PHE A 57 -15.53 -8.03 4.54
N THR A 58 -15.30 -8.72 5.65
CA THR A 58 -15.92 -8.40 6.95
C THR A 58 -15.61 -6.96 7.38
N HIS A 59 -16.64 -6.23 7.80
CA HIS A 59 -16.45 -4.94 8.46
C HIS A 59 -16.08 -5.17 9.93
N ASP A 60 -14.85 -4.80 10.28
CA ASP A 60 -14.35 -4.89 11.64
C ASP A 60 -13.39 -3.73 11.96
N PRO A 61 -13.94 -2.55 12.26
CA PRO A 61 -13.11 -1.38 12.57
C PRO A 61 -12.30 -1.58 13.86
N GLY A 62 -12.78 -2.42 14.80
CA GLY A 62 -12.05 -2.75 16.03
C GLY A 62 -10.82 -3.63 15.79
N GLY A 63 -10.88 -4.51 14.79
CA GLY A 63 -9.76 -5.33 14.33
C GLY A 63 -8.91 -4.70 13.22
N GLY A 64 -9.23 -3.47 12.79
CA GLY A 64 -8.44 -2.65 11.87
C GLY A 64 -8.94 -2.57 10.43
N LEU A 65 -10.07 -3.21 10.08
CA LEU A 65 -10.67 -3.13 8.75
C LEU A 65 -12.01 -2.37 8.77
N ASP A 66 -11.96 -1.06 8.49
CA ASP A 66 -13.16 -0.25 8.27
C ASP A 66 -13.59 -0.28 6.79
N CYS A 67 -14.79 -0.80 6.53
CA CYS A 67 -15.33 -0.90 5.18
C CYS A 67 -15.83 0.45 4.65
N HIS A 68 -16.07 1.46 5.49
CA HIS A 68 -16.32 2.83 5.01
C HIS A 68 -15.08 3.39 4.32
N TRP A 69 -13.91 3.21 4.95
CA TRP A 69 -12.63 3.58 4.37
C TRP A 69 -12.34 2.78 3.10
N LEU A 70 -12.51 1.45 3.14
CA LEU A 70 -12.24 0.60 1.97
C LEU A 70 -13.14 0.98 0.78
N ALA A 71 -14.45 1.16 1.01
CA ALA A 71 -15.38 1.59 -0.03
C ALA A 71 -14.99 2.95 -0.62
N ALA A 72 -14.67 3.93 0.23
CA ALA A 72 -14.24 5.25 -0.21
C ALA A 72 -12.96 5.17 -1.05
N ARG A 73 -11.96 4.38 -0.61
CA ARG A 73 -10.68 4.24 -1.30
C ARG A 73 -10.84 3.58 -2.68
N LEU A 74 -11.61 2.50 -2.76
CA LEU A 74 -11.83 1.80 -4.03
C LEU A 74 -12.58 2.69 -5.05
N VAL A 75 -13.51 3.54 -4.58
CA VAL A 75 -14.21 4.53 -5.41
C VAL A 75 -13.32 5.70 -5.83
N GLU A 76 -12.38 6.11 -4.98
CA GLU A 76 -11.39 7.15 -5.27
C GLU A 76 -10.41 6.69 -6.35
N VAL A 77 -9.80 5.51 -6.16
CA VAL A 77 -8.78 4.94 -7.07
C VAL A 77 -9.37 4.53 -8.40
N ARG A 78 -10.62 4.06 -8.41
CA ARG A 78 -11.32 3.60 -9.61
C ARG A 78 -10.57 2.50 -10.35
N ASP A 79 -10.11 1.50 -9.59
CA ASP A 79 -9.36 0.38 -10.14
C ASP A 79 -10.15 -0.25 -11.31
N TRP A 80 -9.47 -0.38 -12.44
CA TRP A 80 -10.05 -0.80 -13.72
C TRP A 80 -10.60 -2.24 -13.69
N ARG A 81 -10.22 -3.04 -12.70
CA ARG A 81 -10.76 -4.40 -12.47
C ARG A 81 -12.16 -4.37 -11.86
N ILE A 82 -12.57 -3.29 -11.20
CA ILE A 82 -13.84 -3.23 -10.45
C ILE A 82 -15.03 -3.24 -11.41
N LYS A 83 -15.99 -4.13 -11.14
CA LYS A 83 -17.32 -4.15 -11.77
C LYS A 83 -18.30 -3.31 -10.95
N TYR A 84 -18.45 -3.60 -9.66
CA TYR A 84 -19.23 -2.81 -8.71
C TYR A 84 -18.85 -3.12 -7.26
N ILE A 85 -19.22 -2.22 -6.36
CA ILE A 85 -19.10 -2.33 -4.91
C ILE A 85 -20.48 -2.16 -4.30
N VAL A 86 -20.84 -3.01 -3.33
CA VAL A 86 -22.02 -2.83 -2.47
C VAL A 86 -21.57 -2.67 -1.03
N TRP A 87 -21.97 -1.57 -0.42
CA TRP A 87 -21.64 -1.24 0.97
C TRP A 87 -22.73 -0.36 1.56
N ASP A 88 -23.14 -0.67 2.79
CA ASP A 88 -24.09 0.12 3.60
C ASP A 88 -25.35 0.55 2.83
N ARG A 89 -26.08 -0.43 2.28
CA ARG A 89 -27.30 -0.23 1.47
C ARG A 89 -27.10 0.67 0.25
N ARG A 90 -25.87 0.78 -0.26
CA ARG A 90 -25.55 1.53 -1.47
C ARG A 90 -24.76 0.68 -2.45
N ILE A 91 -24.88 1.01 -3.72
CA ILE A 91 -24.14 0.39 -4.82
C ILE A 91 -23.50 1.46 -5.69
N VAL A 92 -22.27 1.21 -6.09
CA VAL A 92 -21.53 1.97 -7.10
C VAL A 92 -21.01 0.98 -8.13
N ASP A 93 -21.21 1.25 -9.41
CA ASP A 93 -20.82 0.37 -10.52
C ASP A 93 -19.90 1.16 -11.45
N SER A 94 -18.93 0.50 -12.11
CA SER A 94 -17.99 1.15 -13.04
C SER A 94 -18.55 1.33 -14.45
N ARG A 95 -19.70 0.71 -14.74
CA ARG A 95 -20.37 0.65 -16.06
C ARG A 95 -21.70 1.40 -16.05
N THR A 96 -22.47 1.27 -14.96
CA THR A 96 -23.81 1.85 -14.83
C THR A 96 -23.80 3.07 -13.89
N SER A 97 -24.01 4.27 -14.44
CA SER A 97 -23.84 5.54 -13.71
C SER A 97 -22.47 5.56 -13.00
N PRO A 98 -21.38 5.52 -13.78
CA PRO A 98 -20.06 5.13 -13.30
C PRO A 98 -19.62 5.98 -12.12
N TRP A 99 -19.21 5.29 -11.04
CA TRP A 99 -18.67 5.90 -9.83
C TRP A 99 -19.63 6.80 -9.05
N GLN A 100 -20.94 6.67 -9.29
CA GLN A 100 -21.99 7.35 -8.53
C GLN A 100 -22.67 6.36 -7.57
N TRP A 101 -22.72 6.71 -6.28
CA TRP A 101 -23.45 5.95 -5.29
C TRP A 101 -24.96 6.03 -5.55
N ARG A 102 -25.61 4.88 -5.57
CA ARG A 102 -27.07 4.73 -5.69
C ARG A 102 -27.60 3.87 -4.55
N SER A 103 -28.89 3.99 -4.27
CA SER A 103 -29.55 3.11 -3.30
C SER A 103 -29.48 1.66 -3.76
N TYR A 104 -29.17 0.75 -2.84
CA TYR A 104 -29.20 -0.69 -3.04
C TYR A 104 -30.36 -1.29 -2.25
N HIS A 105 -31.19 -2.09 -2.94
CA HIS A 105 -32.43 -2.64 -2.39
C HIS A 105 -32.41 -4.18 -2.30
N GLY A 106 -31.24 -4.81 -2.40
CA GLY A 106 -31.11 -6.25 -2.21
C GLY A 106 -31.38 -6.66 -0.76
N GLU A 107 -31.75 -7.93 -0.55
CA GLU A 107 -32.15 -8.48 0.75
C GLU A 107 -31.06 -8.34 1.82
N ASN A 108 -29.80 -8.61 1.45
CA ASN A 108 -28.66 -8.39 2.32
C ASN A 108 -28.25 -6.89 2.26
N PRO A 109 -28.32 -6.13 3.36
CA PRO A 109 -28.03 -4.70 3.33
C PRO A 109 -26.53 -4.35 3.26
N HIS A 110 -25.62 -5.33 3.32
CA HIS A 110 -24.15 -5.12 3.27
C HIS A 110 -23.64 -4.13 4.32
N THR A 111 -24.09 -4.31 5.56
CA THR A 111 -23.65 -3.48 6.72
C THR A 111 -22.60 -4.18 7.59
N SER A 112 -22.47 -5.50 7.47
CA SER A 112 -21.49 -6.31 8.19
C SER A 112 -20.29 -6.71 7.33
N HIS A 113 -20.36 -6.49 6.02
CA HIS A 113 -19.29 -6.74 5.06
C HIS A 113 -19.45 -5.86 3.83
N LEU A 114 -18.33 -5.56 3.16
CA LEU A 114 -18.28 -4.95 1.84
C LEU A 114 -18.27 -6.06 0.79
N HIS A 115 -19.19 -6.00 -0.17
CA HIS A 115 -19.17 -6.87 -1.35
C HIS A 115 -18.45 -6.15 -2.49
N LEU A 116 -17.43 -6.80 -3.04
CA LEU A 116 -16.71 -6.32 -4.22
C LEU A 116 -16.84 -7.35 -5.33
N SER A 117 -17.24 -6.89 -6.52
CA SER A 117 -17.15 -7.68 -7.74
C SER A 117 -16.17 -7.08 -8.73
N VAL A 118 -15.37 -7.94 -9.37
CA VAL A 118 -14.48 -7.59 -10.48
C VAL A 118 -15.08 -7.97 -11.84
N LEU A 119 -14.58 -7.36 -12.92
CA LEU A 119 -15.07 -7.58 -14.27
C LEU A 119 -14.81 -9.04 -14.70
N PRO A 120 -15.76 -9.69 -15.38
CA PRO A 120 -15.63 -11.07 -15.88
C PRO A 120 -14.84 -11.09 -17.20
N ASN A 121 -13.60 -10.66 -17.13
CA ASN A 121 -12.63 -10.67 -18.23
C ASN A 121 -11.24 -10.99 -17.65
N PRO A 122 -10.17 -11.10 -18.46
CA PRO A 122 -8.84 -11.46 -17.95
C PRO A 122 -8.29 -10.57 -16.81
N SER A 123 -8.80 -9.34 -16.66
CA SER A 123 -8.45 -8.44 -15.55
C SER A 123 -8.72 -9.00 -14.16
N CYS A 124 -9.68 -9.92 -14.02
CA CYS A 124 -10.01 -10.52 -12.73
C CYS A 124 -8.84 -11.35 -12.15
N ASP A 125 -7.88 -11.74 -12.98
CA ASP A 125 -6.67 -12.45 -12.56
C ASP A 125 -5.42 -11.57 -12.50
N ASP A 126 -5.54 -10.27 -12.76
CA ASP A 126 -4.43 -9.34 -12.60
C ASP A 126 -4.13 -9.12 -11.11
N VAL A 127 -2.95 -9.58 -10.69
CA VAL A 127 -2.47 -9.55 -9.29
C VAL A 127 -1.67 -8.29 -8.95
N THR A 128 -1.72 -7.26 -9.80
CA THR A 128 -1.20 -5.93 -9.47
C THR A 128 -1.77 -5.51 -8.10
N PRO A 129 -0.93 -5.08 -7.13
CA PRO A 129 -1.41 -4.68 -5.82
C PRO A 129 -2.52 -3.62 -5.93
N TRP A 130 -3.56 -3.79 -5.12
CA TRP A 130 -4.60 -2.78 -4.97
C TRP A 130 -4.01 -1.56 -4.27
N ASP A 131 -4.32 -0.37 -4.80
CA ASP A 131 -3.92 0.88 -4.18
C ASP A 131 -4.83 1.19 -3.00
N LEU A 132 -4.40 0.77 -1.81
CA LEU A 132 -5.15 1.00 -0.58
C LEU A 132 -4.89 2.38 0.03
N GLY A 133 -3.98 3.20 -0.51
CA GLY A 133 -3.66 4.51 0.05
C GLY A 133 -3.07 4.46 1.47
N VAL A 134 -2.92 3.27 2.03
CA VAL A 134 -1.98 2.98 3.11
C VAL A 134 -0.69 2.60 2.42
N ALA A 135 0.44 3.11 2.94
CA ALA A 135 1.72 2.51 2.61
C ALA A 135 1.54 1.00 2.74
N ALA A 136 1.94 0.24 1.72
CA ALA A 136 2.24 -1.15 1.98
C ALA A 136 3.08 -1.14 3.27
N VAL A 137 2.77 -2.04 4.20
CA VAL A 137 3.73 -2.39 5.22
C VAL A 137 4.89 -3.01 4.44
N PHE A 138 5.68 -2.17 3.80
CA PHE A 138 7.06 -2.46 3.52
C PHE A 138 7.55 -2.76 4.91
N ASP A 139 8.11 -3.95 5.06
CA ASP A 139 9.16 -4.15 6.04
C ASP A 139 9.98 -2.86 5.95
N SER A 140 9.84 -1.99 6.95
CA SER A 140 10.64 -0.79 7.00
C SER A 140 12.01 -1.38 7.26
N GLU A 141 12.72 -1.76 6.19
CA GLU A 141 14.10 -2.10 6.31
C GLU A 141 14.71 -0.84 6.87
N GLU A 142 14.91 -0.86 8.18
CA GLU A 142 15.58 0.17 8.90
C GLU A 142 16.98 0.16 8.30
N HIS A 143 17.28 1.13 7.45
CA HIS A 143 18.57 1.14 6.77
C HIS A 143 19.60 1.69 7.75
N SER A 144 20.06 0.82 8.65
CA SER A 144 21.06 1.14 9.64
C SER A 144 22.47 1.15 9.02
N VAL A 145 23.27 2.18 9.30
CA VAL A 145 24.67 2.25 8.86
C VAL A 145 25.57 2.59 10.04
N GLU A 146 26.62 1.81 10.21
CA GLU A 146 27.61 2.05 11.25
C GLU A 146 28.55 3.17 10.82
N LEU A 147 28.70 4.20 11.68
CA LEU A 147 29.59 5.32 11.44
C LEU A 147 30.82 5.21 12.32
N THR A 148 31.98 5.09 11.68
CA THR A 148 33.28 5.16 12.36
C THR A 148 33.76 6.62 12.41
N PRO A 149 34.22 7.10 13.57
CA PRO A 149 34.68 8.48 13.73
C PRO A 149 35.76 8.87 12.72
N GLY A 150 35.62 10.03 12.09
CA GLY A 150 36.57 10.53 11.10
C GLY A 150 36.50 9.86 9.73
N THR A 151 35.54 8.97 9.50
CA THR A 151 35.32 8.34 8.18
C THR A 151 34.05 8.86 7.52
N PHE A 152 34.10 8.97 6.19
CA PHE A 152 32.93 9.22 5.36
C PHE A 152 32.30 7.88 4.99
N VAL A 153 30.98 7.79 5.13
CA VAL A 153 30.21 6.60 4.76
C VAL A 153 29.08 7.00 3.83
N SER A 154 28.96 6.35 2.67
CA SER A 154 27.85 6.54 1.74
C SER A 154 26.89 5.35 1.83
N LYS A 155 25.58 5.61 1.85
CA LYS A 155 24.55 4.57 1.77
C LYS A 155 23.45 4.96 0.79
N THR A 156 23.07 4.01 -0.06
CA THR A 156 21.96 4.15 -1.01
C THR A 156 20.74 3.40 -0.48
N LEU A 157 19.59 4.07 -0.48
CA LEU A 157 18.29 3.51 -0.12
C LEU A 157 17.42 3.43 -1.38
N VAL A 158 16.56 2.41 -1.46
CA VAL A 158 15.48 2.35 -2.45
C VAL A 158 14.32 3.20 -1.96
N CYS A 159 13.84 4.13 -2.79
CA CYS A 159 12.71 4.99 -2.50
C CYS A 159 11.39 4.25 -2.77
N PRO A 160 10.50 4.08 -1.78
CA PRO A 160 9.16 3.57 -2.02
C PRO A 160 8.37 4.53 -2.93
N SER A 161 7.49 3.99 -3.76
CA SER A 161 6.62 4.79 -4.65
C SER A 161 5.69 5.76 -3.92
N VAL A 162 5.46 5.53 -2.63
CA VAL A 162 4.60 6.33 -1.74
C VAL A 162 5.37 7.31 -0.84
N ALA A 163 6.70 7.41 -0.99
CA ALA A 163 7.53 8.23 -0.11
C ALA A 163 7.11 9.71 -0.13
N ALA A 164 6.86 10.25 1.06
CA ALA A 164 6.64 11.67 1.33
C ALA A 164 7.92 12.35 1.79
N ASP A 165 8.53 11.77 2.83
CA ASP A 165 9.69 12.33 3.53
C ASP A 165 10.75 11.25 3.75
N LEU A 166 12.01 11.64 3.68
CA LEU A 166 13.16 10.91 4.21
C LEU A 166 13.46 11.42 5.62
N VAL A 167 13.57 10.49 6.57
CA VAL A 167 13.92 10.77 7.97
C VAL A 167 15.28 10.14 8.27
N ILE A 168 16.18 10.91 8.87
CA ILE A 168 17.53 10.47 9.25
C ILE A 168 17.74 10.78 10.74
N SER A 169 18.25 9.81 11.48
CA SER A 169 18.59 9.98 12.91
C SER A 169 19.80 9.13 13.30
N LEU A 170 20.50 9.53 14.36
CA LEU A 170 21.59 8.77 14.96
C LEU A 170 21.46 8.82 16.49
N GLY A 171 20.23 8.57 16.98
CA GLY A 171 19.92 8.59 18.41
C GLY A 171 20.42 9.87 19.12
N PHE A 172 21.08 9.71 20.27
CA PHE A 172 21.55 10.81 21.13
C PHE A 172 22.93 11.38 20.74
N VAL A 173 23.45 11.07 19.56
CA VAL A 173 24.77 11.52 19.11
C VAL A 173 24.65 12.44 17.90
N THR A 174 25.45 13.49 17.88
CA THR A 174 25.49 14.45 16.78
C THR A 174 26.34 13.94 15.63
N PHE A 175 25.91 14.17 14.40
CA PHE A 175 26.64 13.79 13.18
C PHE A 175 26.34 14.75 12.03
N THR A 176 27.14 14.66 10.98
CA THR A 176 26.99 15.48 9.77
C THR A 176 26.47 14.62 8.64
N VAL A 177 25.43 15.11 7.96
CA VAL A 177 25.01 14.63 6.64
C VAL A 177 25.59 15.61 5.62
N HIS A 178 26.53 15.16 4.79
CA HIS A 178 27.20 16.00 3.79
C HIS A 178 26.30 16.29 2.59
N HIS A 179 25.61 15.25 2.12
CA HIS A 179 24.61 15.40 1.07
C HIS A 179 23.54 14.30 1.11
N ILE A 180 22.40 14.63 0.53
CA ILE A 180 21.33 13.69 0.17
C ILE A 180 21.00 13.92 -1.31
N LYS A 181 21.11 12.89 -2.15
CA LYS A 181 20.80 12.97 -3.58
C LYS A 181 19.73 11.95 -3.95
N PHE A 182 18.66 12.42 -4.59
CA PHE A 182 17.57 11.57 -5.07
C PHE A 182 17.70 11.32 -6.57
N PHE A 183 17.51 10.08 -7.01
CA PHE A 183 17.60 9.70 -8.41
C PHE A 183 16.31 9.05 -8.91
N GLY A 184 15.90 9.40 -10.13
CA GLY A 184 14.76 8.80 -10.84
C GLY A 184 15.12 7.51 -11.62
N PRO A 185 14.19 6.98 -12.44
CA PRO A 185 14.32 5.67 -13.09
C PRO A 185 15.34 5.57 -14.25
N THR A 186 16.10 6.62 -14.58
CA THR A 186 17.00 6.62 -15.75
C THR A 186 18.48 6.72 -15.38
N PRO A 187 19.32 5.70 -15.64
CA PRO A 187 20.75 5.82 -15.43
C PRO A 187 21.54 5.34 -16.67
N GLU A 188 21.63 6.14 -17.73
CA GLU A 188 22.52 5.81 -18.87
C GLU A 188 23.50 6.94 -19.27
N THR A 189 23.20 8.21 -18.98
CA THR A 189 24.06 9.34 -19.44
C THR A 189 24.34 10.42 -18.40
N GLY A 190 24.09 10.15 -17.12
CA GLY A 190 24.67 10.96 -16.04
C GLY A 190 23.84 12.13 -15.51
N ALA A 191 22.52 12.19 -15.73
CA ALA A 191 21.63 12.93 -14.83
C ALA A 191 20.18 12.44 -14.88
N ALA A 192 19.72 11.88 -13.76
CA ALA A 192 18.32 11.89 -13.34
C ALA A 192 18.24 12.27 -11.85
N GLU A 193 19.11 13.18 -11.40
CA GLU A 193 19.05 13.75 -10.05
C GLU A 193 17.77 14.60 -9.95
N LEU A 194 16.86 14.21 -9.06
CA LEU A 194 15.58 14.86 -8.85
C LEU A 194 15.66 15.95 -7.78
N ALA A 195 16.55 15.77 -6.79
CA ALA A 195 16.82 16.74 -5.74
C ALA A 195 18.18 16.45 -5.10
N SER A 196 18.82 17.51 -4.61
CA SER A 196 20.03 17.44 -3.79
C SER A 196 19.93 18.40 -2.60
N TYR A 197 20.26 17.89 -1.43
CA TYR A 197 20.34 18.64 -0.19
C TYR A 197 21.80 18.64 0.26
N GLY A 198 22.37 19.83 0.46
CA GLY A 198 23.76 20.00 0.91
C GLY A 198 23.94 19.72 2.41
N GLU A 199 25.06 20.17 2.95
CA GLU A 199 25.49 19.84 4.32
C GLU A 199 24.42 20.19 5.37
N GLN A 200 24.10 19.22 6.22
CA GLN A 200 23.18 19.33 7.35
C GLN A 200 23.85 18.83 8.61
N PHE A 201 23.70 19.60 9.68
CA PHE A 201 24.07 19.20 11.03
C PHE A 201 22.84 18.64 11.73
N VAL A 202 22.89 17.36 12.12
CA VAL A 202 21.72 16.68 12.69
C VAL A 202 21.80 16.68 14.21
N ASP A 203 20.86 17.37 14.84
CA ASP A 203 20.74 17.46 16.30
C ASP A 203 20.29 16.10 16.88
N PRO A 204 20.98 15.56 17.90
CA PRO A 204 20.58 14.31 18.57
C PRO A 204 19.17 14.36 19.18
N ALA A 205 18.64 15.54 19.48
CA ALA A 205 17.28 15.68 20.01
C ALA A 205 16.20 15.68 18.92
N ARG A 206 16.55 15.79 17.63
CA ARG A 206 15.59 15.95 16.53
C ARG A 206 16.05 15.25 15.26
N PRO A 207 15.30 14.26 14.74
CA PRO A 207 15.64 13.66 13.47
C PRO A 207 15.60 14.71 12.36
N TYR A 208 16.52 14.59 11.41
CA TYR A 208 16.50 15.39 10.20
C TYR A 208 15.43 14.84 9.25
N VAL A 209 14.55 15.70 8.77
CA VAL A 209 13.43 15.34 7.88
C VAL A 209 13.52 16.18 6.63
N THR A 210 13.50 15.54 5.46
CA THR A 210 13.47 16.22 4.16
C THR A 210 12.46 15.58 3.22
N PRO A 211 11.75 16.34 2.37
CA PRO A 211 10.82 15.77 1.40
C PRO A 211 11.52 14.84 0.40
N ALA A 212 10.86 13.74 0.05
CA ALA A 212 11.23 12.90 -1.08
C ALA A 212 10.55 13.42 -2.37
N PRO A 213 11.30 13.70 -3.46
CA PRO A 213 10.69 14.16 -4.70
C PRO A 213 9.88 13.04 -5.36
N ALA A 214 8.77 13.41 -6.00
CA ALA A 214 7.93 12.47 -6.73
C ALA A 214 8.73 11.81 -7.87
N GLY A 215 8.58 10.49 -8.01
CA GLY A 215 9.31 9.71 -9.02
C GLY A 215 10.74 9.31 -8.62
N ALA A 216 11.17 9.60 -7.39
CA ALA A 216 12.43 9.07 -6.86
C ALA A 216 12.40 7.55 -6.77
N VAL A 217 13.50 6.93 -7.20
CA VAL A 217 13.75 5.49 -7.17
C VAL A 217 14.84 5.15 -6.15
N THR A 218 15.85 6.00 -6.00
CA THR A 218 16.88 5.84 -4.95
C THR A 218 17.23 7.16 -4.27
N ALA A 219 17.79 7.06 -3.07
CA ALA A 219 18.39 8.17 -2.34
C ALA A 219 19.80 7.78 -1.87
N GLU A 220 20.83 8.52 -2.27
CA GLU A 220 22.19 8.41 -1.74
C GLU A 220 22.37 9.41 -0.59
N ILE A 221 22.92 8.95 0.53
CA ILE A 221 23.21 9.76 1.70
C ILE A 221 24.68 9.59 2.10
N LEU A 222 25.39 10.71 2.27
CA LEU A 222 26.78 10.74 2.73
C LEU A 222 26.87 11.26 4.16
N TYR A 223 27.48 10.49 5.05
CA TYR A 223 27.57 10.75 6.49
C TYR A 223 29.02 10.91 6.95
N THR A 224 29.22 11.65 8.05
CA THR A 224 30.41 11.52 8.90
C THR A 224 30.06 11.65 10.37
N LEU A 225 30.80 10.93 11.20
CA LEU A 225 30.80 11.11 12.65
C LEU A 225 32.08 11.86 13.09
N ALA A 226 31.93 12.84 13.99
CA ALA A 226 33.05 13.68 14.42
C ALA A 226 34.14 12.84 15.13
N PRO A 227 35.44 13.13 14.90
CA PRO A 227 36.53 12.48 15.61
C PRO A 227 36.37 12.58 17.13
N GLY A 228 36.70 11.51 17.87
CA GLY A 228 36.57 11.46 19.33
C GLY A 228 35.18 11.07 19.84
N THR A 229 34.20 10.91 18.95
CA THR A 229 32.88 10.34 19.29
C THR A 229 32.97 8.82 19.31
N PRO A 230 32.25 8.09 20.18
CA PRO A 230 32.14 6.63 20.05
C PRO A 230 31.44 6.24 18.74
N GLN A 231 31.84 5.12 18.16
CA GLN A 231 31.16 4.52 17.01
C GLN A 231 29.67 4.34 17.28
N HIS A 232 28.83 4.64 16.28
CA HIS A 232 27.38 4.63 16.43
C HIS A 232 26.69 4.27 15.12
N THR A 233 25.45 3.80 15.23
CA THR A 233 24.61 3.46 14.08
C THR A 233 23.67 4.61 13.73
N ALA A 234 23.69 5.06 12.48
CA ALA A 234 22.69 5.97 11.90
C ALA A 234 21.56 5.15 11.29
N VAL A 235 20.36 5.69 11.36
CA VAL A 235 19.14 5.10 10.81
C VAL A 235 18.53 6.09 9.83
N ALA A 236 18.19 5.60 8.64
CA ALA A 236 17.43 6.34 7.64
C ALA A 236 16.22 5.53 7.19
N ALA A 237 15.07 6.19 7.06
CA ALA A 237 13.82 5.58 6.64
C ALA A 237 12.90 6.56 5.90
N PHE A 238 12.01 6.05 5.06
CA PHE A 238 10.98 6.84 4.38
C PHE A 238 9.66 6.83 5.14
N ARG A 239 9.03 7.99 5.27
CA ARG A 239 7.62 8.12 5.66
C ARG A 239 6.77 8.22 4.41
N ALA A 240 5.63 7.54 4.40
CA ALA A 240 4.66 7.66 3.32
C ALA A 240 3.74 8.88 3.49
N ARG A 241 3.08 9.27 2.40
CA ARG A 241 2.04 10.31 2.39
C ARG A 241 0.77 9.85 3.08
#